data_AF-A0A8T2FDN2-F1
#
_entry.id   AF-A0A8T2FDN2-F1
#
_cell.length_a   1.000
_cell.length_b   1.000
_cell.length_c   1.000
_cell.angle_alpha   90.00
_cell.angle_beta   90.00
_cell.angle_gamma   90.00
#
_symmetry.space_group_name_H-M   'P 1'
#
loop_
_entity.id
_entity.type
_entity.pdbx_description
1 polymer ?
#
loop_
_entity_poly.entity_id
_entity_poly.type
_entity_poly.pdbx_seq_one_letter_code
_entity_poly.pdbx_strand_id
1 'polypeptide(L)'
;MWVHWNTEDAIQKSETASNCRNSDRGGLGVHKHLAGQKYFVQVLQEMEEQLKRRVSFGEVFMKTHTRVDGTFVDQKSQHVCEAYMKMLEERMSEIDKDGPQISGNSSQHSTHRMLSIDEKNEIFFKCTLTDGKGNPFGLGSLVETLNKRRRTESYASSSSTVAQLQEQLQLKMSEQAEQNAKCDEEHRQSQSRIASLEKLVLFMKEKDPELDAYLSSDSTDVEPVTLPTTTHHTSNRHSQPTNHHRSRHQRRQQIRHHTLSLYFSYFV
;
A
#
# COMPACT_ATOMS: atom_id res chain seq x y z
N MET A 1 -22.15 24.33 14.71
CA MET A 1 -21.19 25.03 13.83
C MET A 1 -19.78 24.64 14.28
N TRP A 2 -18.89 24.25 13.38
CA TRP A 2 -17.61 23.58 13.72
C TRP A 2 -16.57 24.56 14.30
N VAL A 3 -16.67 24.88 15.59
CA VAL A 3 -15.81 25.86 16.29
C VAL A 3 -14.34 25.41 16.36
N HIS A 4 -14.08 24.10 16.29
CA HIS A 4 -12.75 23.51 16.47
C HIS A 4 -11.72 23.87 15.38
N TRP A 5 -12.14 24.22 14.16
CA TRP A 5 -11.22 24.48 13.04
C TRP A 5 -10.86 25.95 12.85
N ASN A 6 -11.51 26.86 13.57
CA ASN A 6 -11.25 28.30 13.53
C ASN A 6 -10.48 28.80 14.76
N THR A 7 -9.90 27.88 15.55
CA THR A 7 -9.02 28.27 16.65
C THR A 7 -7.65 28.69 16.11
N GLU A 8 -7.00 29.62 16.79
CA GLU A 8 -5.66 30.09 16.43
C GLU A 8 -4.67 28.91 16.32
N ASP A 9 -4.73 27.98 17.28
CA ASP A 9 -3.90 26.77 17.27
C ASP A 9 -4.10 25.91 16.01
N ALA A 10 -5.36 25.75 15.56
CA ALA A 10 -5.67 24.98 14.36
C ALA A 10 -5.17 25.68 13.09
N ILE A 11 -5.30 27.02 13.04
CA ILE A 11 -4.81 27.85 11.94
C ILE A 11 -3.29 27.78 11.89
N GLN A 12 -2.60 28.09 12.99
CA GLN A 12 -1.13 28.07 13.08
C GLN A 12 -0.55 26.69 12.73
N LYS A 13 -1.18 25.60 13.20
CA LYS A 13 -0.77 24.24 12.85
C LYS A 13 -0.94 23.98 11.35
N SER A 14 -2.04 24.45 10.76
CA SER A 14 -2.30 24.31 9.33
C SER A 14 -1.32 25.13 8.47
N GLU A 15 -0.99 26.36 8.89
CA GLU A 15 -0.03 27.23 8.21
C GLU A 15 1.38 26.68 8.31
N THR A 16 1.80 26.24 9.50
CA THR A 16 3.10 25.59 9.69
C THR A 16 3.20 24.34 8.82
N ALA A 17 2.17 23.49 8.81
CA ALA A 17 2.13 22.31 7.96
C ALA A 17 2.16 22.67 6.46
N SER A 18 1.44 23.72 6.05
CA SER A 18 1.44 24.23 4.68
C SER A 18 2.82 24.75 4.27
N ASN A 19 3.45 25.59 5.10
CA ASN A 19 4.78 26.16 4.87
C ASN A 19 5.84 25.06 4.82
N CYS A 20 5.77 24.06 5.69
CA CYS A 20 6.65 22.90 5.65
C CYS A 20 6.50 22.12 4.32
N ARG A 21 5.25 21.91 3.85
CA ARG A 21 4.97 21.22 2.58
C ARG A 21 5.40 22.02 1.35
N ASN A 22 5.31 23.35 1.42
CA ASN A 22 5.64 24.25 0.32
C ASN A 22 7.04 24.87 0.44
N SER A 23 7.83 24.43 1.42
CA SER A 23 9.19 24.94 1.62
C SER A 23 10.05 24.70 0.38
N ASP A 24 10.75 25.76 -0.03
CA ASP A 24 11.57 25.81 -1.25
C ASP A 24 12.91 25.06 -1.11
N ARG A 25 13.24 24.61 0.13
CA ARG A 25 14.36 23.72 0.47
C ARG A 25 15.66 23.98 -0.34
N GLY A 26 16.08 25.25 -0.41
CA GLY A 26 17.29 25.66 -1.11
C GLY A 26 17.10 26.14 -2.55
N GLY A 27 15.92 26.63 -2.92
CA GLY A 27 15.68 27.25 -4.24
C GLY A 27 15.27 26.27 -5.33
N LEU A 28 15.01 25.01 -5.00
CA LEU A 28 14.72 23.95 -5.96
C LEU A 28 13.23 23.56 -5.98
N GLY A 29 12.40 24.28 -5.22
CA GLY A 29 10.97 24.10 -5.16
C GLY A 29 10.51 22.84 -4.43
N VAL A 30 9.19 22.66 -4.43
CA VAL A 30 8.53 21.49 -3.84
C VAL A 30 8.82 20.26 -4.69
N HIS A 31 9.35 19.22 -4.05
CA HIS A 31 9.57 17.92 -4.67
C HIS A 31 8.26 17.27 -5.13
N LYS A 32 8.22 16.81 -6.38
CA LYS A 32 7.05 16.17 -7.01
C LYS A 32 7.47 14.92 -7.79
N HIS A 33 6.52 14.01 -8.01
CA HIS A 33 6.68 12.86 -8.92
C HIS A 33 5.35 12.56 -9.63
N LEU A 34 5.42 11.83 -10.74
CA LEU A 34 4.28 11.47 -11.61
C LEU A 34 3.76 10.05 -11.36
N ALA A 35 4.39 9.27 -10.46
CA ALA A 35 3.98 7.90 -10.16
C ALA A 35 2.56 7.78 -9.55
N GLY A 36 1.92 8.89 -9.16
CA GLY A 36 0.60 8.87 -8.54
C GLY A 36 0.59 8.05 -7.25
N GLN A 37 -0.39 7.15 -7.11
CA GLN A 37 -0.51 6.21 -5.99
C GLN A 37 0.27 4.89 -6.21
N LYS A 38 1.20 4.84 -7.17
CA LYS A 38 2.04 3.67 -7.39
C LYS A 38 3.33 3.75 -6.60
N TYR A 39 3.72 2.62 -6.04
CA TYR A 39 5.05 2.45 -5.45
C TYR A 39 6.11 2.39 -6.55
N PHE A 40 7.31 2.88 -6.27
CA PHE A 40 8.39 2.91 -7.27
C PHE A 40 8.87 1.50 -7.66
N VAL A 41 8.74 0.53 -6.75
CA VAL A 41 8.97 -0.90 -7.02
C VAL A 41 7.97 -1.42 -8.06
N GLN A 42 6.71 -1.00 -7.98
CA GLN A 42 5.68 -1.37 -8.96
C GLN A 42 5.97 -0.71 -10.31
N VAL A 43 6.39 0.56 -10.34
CA VAL A 43 6.80 1.24 -11.57
C VAL A 43 7.99 0.51 -12.22
N LEU A 44 8.97 0.08 -11.43
CA LEU A 44 10.10 -0.72 -11.91
C LEU A 44 9.61 -2.02 -12.56
N GLN A 45 8.78 -2.79 -11.87
CA GLN A 45 8.25 -4.05 -12.39
C GLN A 45 7.46 -3.85 -13.69
N GLU A 46 6.57 -2.86 -13.74
CA GLU A 46 5.81 -2.53 -14.95
C GLU A 46 6.75 -2.15 -16.12
N MET A 47 7.82 -1.40 -15.85
CA MET A 47 8.81 -1.08 -16.88
C MET A 47 9.59 -2.32 -17.34
N GLU A 48 9.97 -3.21 -16.43
CA GLU A 48 10.65 -4.48 -16.79
C GLU A 48 9.75 -5.38 -17.64
N GLU A 49 8.45 -5.45 -17.30
CA GLU A 49 7.45 -6.20 -18.06
C GLU A 49 7.22 -5.61 -19.46
N GLN A 50 7.22 -4.27 -19.60
CA GLN A 50 7.06 -3.57 -20.88
C GLN A 50 8.30 -3.69 -21.76
N LEU A 51 9.49 -3.51 -21.18
CA LEU A 51 10.76 -3.50 -21.90
C LEU A 51 11.37 -4.90 -22.07
N LYS A 52 10.81 -5.91 -21.40
CA LYS A 52 11.30 -7.30 -21.37
C LYS A 52 12.78 -7.41 -21.00
N ARG A 53 13.26 -6.47 -20.19
CA ARG A 53 14.63 -6.41 -19.66
C ARG A 53 14.61 -5.78 -18.29
N ARG A 54 15.68 -6.00 -17.52
CA ARG A 54 15.89 -5.29 -16.27
C ARG A 54 16.06 -3.78 -16.50
N VAL A 55 15.61 -3.01 -15.53
CA VAL A 55 15.57 -1.54 -15.59
C VAL A 55 16.44 -0.95 -14.48
N SER A 56 17.23 0.05 -14.81
CA SER A 56 18.07 0.77 -13.85
C SER A 56 17.26 1.77 -13.02
N PHE A 57 17.76 2.13 -11.84
CA PHE A 57 17.12 3.13 -10.98
C PHE A 57 17.03 4.50 -11.65
N GLY A 58 18.04 4.88 -12.45
CA GLY A 58 17.98 6.10 -13.25
C GLY A 58 16.82 6.10 -14.25
N GLU A 59 16.53 4.96 -14.88
CA GLU A 59 15.38 4.84 -15.79
C GLU A 59 14.04 4.97 -15.08
N VAL A 60 13.89 4.34 -13.91
CA VAL A 60 12.68 4.50 -13.08
C VAL A 60 12.54 5.95 -12.60
N PHE A 61 13.65 6.57 -12.21
CA PHE A 61 13.67 7.97 -11.82
C PHE A 61 13.20 8.89 -12.94
N MET A 62 13.75 8.74 -14.15
CA MET A 62 13.30 9.49 -15.33
C MET A 62 11.81 9.25 -15.62
N LYS A 63 11.36 7.99 -15.62
CA LYS A 63 9.95 7.66 -15.85
C LYS A 63 9.00 8.35 -14.86
N THR A 64 9.43 8.49 -13.62
CA THR A 64 8.61 9.05 -12.54
C THR A 64 8.74 10.57 -12.38
N HIS A 65 9.77 11.20 -12.95
CA HIS A 65 10.03 12.64 -12.80
C HIS A 65 10.05 13.41 -14.13
N THR A 66 9.83 12.74 -15.26
CA THR A 66 9.73 13.36 -16.58
C THR A 66 8.31 13.25 -17.12
N ARG A 67 7.75 14.38 -17.53
CA ARG A 67 6.42 14.47 -18.16
C ARG A 67 6.45 13.92 -19.59
N VAL A 68 5.27 13.73 -20.16
CA VAL A 68 5.11 13.26 -21.54
C VAL A 68 5.71 14.20 -22.59
N ASP A 69 5.84 15.50 -22.27
CA ASP A 69 6.47 16.52 -23.11
C ASP A 69 8.01 16.54 -22.97
N GLY A 70 8.58 15.66 -22.15
CA GLY A 70 10.01 15.60 -21.86
C GLY A 70 10.49 16.57 -20.78
N THR A 71 9.62 17.43 -20.25
CA THR A 71 9.99 18.38 -19.18
C THR A 71 9.97 17.72 -17.81
N PHE A 72 10.81 18.22 -16.89
CA PHE A 72 10.87 17.70 -15.53
C PHE A 72 9.78 18.29 -14.62
N VAL A 73 9.36 17.51 -13.63
CA VAL A 73 8.32 17.95 -12.68
C VAL A 73 8.79 18.96 -11.65
N ASP A 74 10.08 18.93 -11.32
CA ASP A 74 10.73 19.86 -10.41
C ASP A 74 12.20 20.05 -10.82
N GLN A 75 12.78 21.20 -10.45
CA GLN A 75 14.14 21.57 -10.85
C GLN A 75 15.20 20.65 -10.23
N LYS A 76 14.93 20.10 -9.05
CA LYS A 76 15.83 19.14 -8.39
C LYS A 76 15.97 17.86 -9.21
N SER A 77 14.86 17.36 -9.75
CA SER A 77 14.85 16.18 -10.61
C SER A 77 15.56 16.41 -11.93
N GLN A 78 15.43 17.62 -12.49
CA GLN A 78 16.17 18.04 -13.67
C GLN A 78 17.68 18.00 -13.43
N HIS A 79 18.18 18.64 -12.37
CA HIS A 79 19.62 18.65 -12.08
C HIS A 79 20.20 17.24 -11.88
N VAL A 80 19.49 16.37 -11.16
CA VAL A 80 19.92 14.97 -10.96
C VAL A 80 19.95 14.23 -12.30
N CYS A 81 18.94 14.42 -13.15
CA CYS A 81 18.88 13.77 -14.46
C CYS A 81 19.97 14.27 -15.42
N GLU A 82 20.23 15.58 -15.46
CA GLU A 82 21.28 16.16 -16.28
C GLU A 82 22.67 15.66 -15.87
N ALA A 83 22.96 15.65 -14.56
CA ALA A 83 24.19 15.08 -14.02
C ALA A 83 24.33 13.60 -14.37
N TYR A 84 23.24 12.84 -14.23
CA TYR A 84 23.17 11.43 -14.56
C TYR A 84 23.46 11.15 -16.04
N MET A 85 22.77 11.85 -16.94
CA MET A 85 22.96 11.68 -18.39
C MET A 85 24.37 12.08 -18.82
N LYS A 86 24.89 13.20 -18.32
CA LYS A 86 26.27 13.63 -18.60
C LYS A 86 27.30 12.57 -18.20
N MET A 87 27.15 11.97 -17.01
CA MET A 87 28.08 10.97 -16.52
C MET A 87 27.93 9.61 -17.23
N LEU A 88 26.73 9.27 -17.72
CA LEU A 88 26.55 8.14 -18.63
C LEU A 88 27.32 8.34 -19.94
N GLU A 89 27.20 9.52 -20.54
CA GLU A 89 27.85 9.86 -21.80
C GLU A 89 29.38 9.93 -21.66
N GLU A 90 29.88 10.52 -20.56
CA GLU A 90 31.31 10.56 -20.23
C GLU A 90 31.89 9.14 -20.11
N ARG A 91 31.22 8.27 -19.35
CA ARG A 91 31.68 6.90 -19.14
C ARG A 91 31.61 6.04 -20.40
N MET A 92 30.60 6.25 -21.24
CA MET A 92 30.54 5.62 -22.56
C MET A 92 31.67 6.11 -23.47
N SER A 93 31.99 7.42 -23.44
CA SER A 93 33.06 8.02 -24.22
C SER A 93 34.47 7.57 -23.78
N GLU A 94 34.68 7.27 -22.49
CA GLU A 94 35.94 6.73 -21.96
C GLU A 94 36.19 5.31 -22.46
N ILE A 95 35.15 4.46 -22.44
CA ILE A 95 35.19 3.08 -22.94
C ILE A 95 35.54 3.04 -24.43
N ASP A 96 35.10 4.02 -25.22
CA ASP A 96 35.40 4.10 -26.65
C ASP A 96 36.84 4.58 -26.94
N LYS A 97 37.51 5.23 -25.97
CA LYS A 97 38.88 5.76 -26.10
C LYS A 97 39.95 4.75 -25.65
N ASP A 98 39.69 3.97 -24.60
CA ASP A 98 40.55 2.89 -24.15
C ASP A 98 40.34 1.64 -25.03
N GLY A 99 40.90 1.66 -26.24
CA GLY A 99 41.09 0.45 -27.04
C GLY A 99 41.80 -0.66 -26.23
N PRO A 100 41.60 -1.95 -26.56
CA PRO A 100 41.72 -3.07 -25.62
C PRO A 100 43.10 -3.15 -24.96
N GLN A 101 43.23 -2.59 -23.75
CA GLN A 101 44.38 -2.79 -22.89
C GLN A 101 44.14 -4.00 -22.00
N ILE A 102 45.10 -4.92 -22.09
CA ILE A 102 45.05 -6.30 -21.61
C ILE A 102 45.17 -6.30 -20.09
N SER A 103 44.15 -6.80 -19.39
CA SER A 103 44.33 -7.50 -18.12
C SER A 103 43.32 -8.65 -18.01
N GLY A 104 43.67 -9.75 -18.68
CA GLY A 104 43.46 -11.13 -18.24
C GLY A 104 42.17 -11.55 -17.53
N ASN A 105 40.99 -11.28 -18.07
CA ASN A 105 39.83 -12.19 -18.15
C ASN A 105 38.63 -11.44 -18.77
N SER A 106 37.68 -12.19 -19.33
CA SER A 106 36.47 -11.70 -19.99
C SER A 106 36.61 -11.45 -21.50
N SER A 107 36.56 -12.59 -22.20
CA SER A 107 36.21 -12.71 -23.62
C SER A 107 34.92 -11.93 -23.92
N GLN A 108 34.95 -11.12 -25.00
CA GLN A 108 33.85 -10.38 -25.66
C GLN A 108 33.68 -8.88 -25.32
N HIS A 109 34.68 -8.02 -25.59
CA HIS A 109 34.49 -6.56 -25.56
C HIS A 109 35.17 -5.79 -26.71
N SER A 110 34.83 -6.14 -27.95
CA SER A 110 35.12 -5.26 -29.09
C SER A 110 33.90 -5.23 -30.01
N THR A 111 32.99 -4.31 -29.71
CA THR A 111 31.98 -3.61 -30.55
C THR A 111 30.95 -3.03 -29.56
N HIS A 112 31.05 -1.73 -29.24
CA HIS A 112 30.03 -0.96 -28.49
C HIS A 112 29.58 -1.57 -27.14
N ARG A 113 30.45 -1.58 -26.11
CA ARG A 113 30.06 -2.03 -24.76
C ARG A 113 29.08 -1.03 -24.14
N MET A 114 27.79 -1.37 -24.13
CA MET A 114 26.79 -0.63 -23.36
C MET A 114 27.03 -0.83 -21.85
N LEU A 115 26.87 0.24 -21.07
CA LEU A 115 26.93 0.16 -19.60
C LEU A 115 25.91 -0.83 -19.05
N SER A 116 26.37 -1.69 -18.16
CA SER A 116 25.53 -2.61 -17.39
C SER A 116 24.58 -1.86 -16.46
N ILE A 117 23.55 -2.56 -15.98
CA ILE A 117 22.54 -1.97 -15.09
C ILE A 117 23.14 -1.56 -13.76
N ASP A 118 24.04 -2.38 -13.19
CA ASP A 118 24.72 -2.04 -11.95
C ASP A 118 25.61 -0.80 -12.15
N GLU A 119 26.36 -0.69 -13.26
CA GLU A 119 27.13 0.53 -13.57
C GLU A 119 26.24 1.77 -13.70
N LYS A 120 25.08 1.65 -14.33
CA LYS A 120 24.07 2.71 -14.43
C LYS A 120 23.51 3.09 -13.05
N ASN A 121 23.30 2.14 -12.15
CA ASN A 121 22.83 2.39 -10.80
C ASN A 121 23.91 3.11 -9.96
N GLU A 122 25.17 2.71 -10.10
CA GLU A 122 26.28 3.38 -9.43
C GLU A 122 26.44 4.84 -9.86
N ILE A 123 26.30 5.12 -11.17
CA ILE A 123 26.31 6.49 -11.69
C ILE A 123 25.14 7.28 -11.10
N PHE A 124 23.95 6.69 -11.03
CA PHE A 124 22.79 7.34 -10.44
C PHE A 124 23.04 7.73 -8.98
N PHE A 125 23.63 6.85 -8.17
CA PHE A 125 23.96 7.16 -6.78
C PHE A 125 24.97 8.30 -6.64
N LYS A 126 25.96 8.38 -7.54
CA LYS A 126 26.94 9.49 -7.54
C LYS A 126 26.32 10.84 -7.92
N CYS A 127 25.29 10.82 -8.77
CA CYS A 127 24.62 12.04 -9.24
C CYS A 127 23.52 12.53 -8.30
N THR A 128 23.07 11.66 -7.39
CA THR A 128 21.89 11.91 -6.58
C THR A 128 22.26 12.41 -5.19
N LEU A 129 21.51 13.41 -4.70
CA LEU A 129 21.64 13.90 -3.33
C LEU A 129 21.09 12.87 -2.35
N THR A 130 21.82 12.61 -1.27
CA THR A 130 21.37 11.78 -0.15
C THR A 130 20.81 12.64 0.98
N ASP A 131 19.83 12.12 1.70
CA ASP A 131 19.37 12.74 2.95
C ASP A 131 20.33 12.42 4.12
N GLY A 132 20.07 12.99 5.30
CA GLY A 132 20.87 12.71 6.51
C GLY A 132 20.82 11.25 7.00
N LYS A 133 19.98 10.40 6.39
CA LYS A 133 19.89 8.96 6.64
C LYS A 133 20.58 8.15 5.53
N GLY A 134 21.18 8.81 4.54
CA GLY A 134 21.85 8.18 3.40
C GLY A 134 20.90 7.71 2.28
N ASN A 135 19.61 8.08 2.32
CA ASN A 135 18.67 7.66 1.28
C ASN A 135 18.84 8.55 0.04
N PRO A 136 19.03 7.95 -1.15
CA PRO A 136 19.12 8.69 -2.40
C PRO A 136 17.76 9.33 -2.74
N PHE A 137 17.81 10.59 -3.14
CA PHE A 137 16.66 11.35 -3.61
C PHE A 137 15.93 10.66 -4.77
N GLY A 138 14.60 10.71 -4.72
CA GLY A 138 13.72 10.27 -5.81
C GLY A 138 13.64 8.77 -6.04
N LEU A 139 14.14 7.92 -5.14
CA LEU A 139 13.96 6.46 -5.24
C LEU A 139 12.70 5.93 -4.55
N GLY A 140 12.04 6.72 -3.71
CA GLY A 140 10.80 6.31 -3.03
C GLY A 140 10.96 4.95 -2.34
N SER A 141 10.06 4.01 -2.65
CA SER A 141 10.07 2.64 -2.08
C SER A 141 11.22 1.75 -2.59
N LEU A 142 11.95 2.14 -3.64
CA LEU A 142 13.10 1.36 -4.11
C LEU A 142 14.25 1.35 -3.11
N VAL A 143 14.33 2.35 -2.22
CA VAL A 143 15.33 2.40 -1.15
C VAL A 143 15.29 1.15 -0.27
N GLU A 144 14.11 0.56 -0.07
CA GLU A 144 13.98 -0.69 0.70
C GLU A 144 14.69 -1.87 0.04
N THR A 145 14.73 -1.91 -1.30
CA THR A 145 15.43 -2.96 -2.06
C THR A 145 16.94 -2.86 -1.90
N LEU A 146 17.48 -1.65 -1.72
CA LEU A 146 18.90 -1.42 -1.43
C LEU A 146 19.28 -1.94 -0.04
N ASN A 147 18.45 -1.63 0.95
CA ASN A 147 18.66 -2.08 2.32
C ASN A 147 18.50 -3.60 2.46
N LYS A 148 17.65 -4.23 1.64
CA LYS A 148 17.56 -5.69 1.55
C LYS A 148 18.85 -6.28 0.99
N ARG A 149 19.44 -5.73 -0.07
CA ARG A 149 20.74 -6.19 -0.62
C ARG A 149 21.83 -6.21 0.46
N ARG A 150 21.94 -5.15 1.26
CA ARG A 150 22.89 -5.05 2.38
C ARG A 150 22.58 -6.00 3.54
N ARG A 151 21.30 -6.25 3.83
CA ARG A 151 20.88 -7.25 4.84
C ARG A 151 21.11 -8.68 4.35
N THR A 152 21.00 -8.96 3.05
CA THR A 152 21.28 -10.29 2.48
C THR A 152 22.75 -10.65 2.60
N GLU A 153 23.67 -9.68 2.41
CA GLU A 153 25.11 -9.86 2.68
C GLU A 153 25.38 -10.11 4.17
N SER A 154 24.60 -9.50 5.06
CA SER A 154 24.70 -9.71 6.51
C SER A 154 24.12 -11.07 6.95
N TYR A 155 23.13 -11.58 6.22
CA TYR A 155 22.42 -12.82 6.53
C TYR A 155 23.09 -14.07 5.96
N ALA A 156 23.91 -13.93 4.91
CA ALA A 156 24.74 -15.02 4.39
C ALA A 156 25.76 -15.53 5.45
N SER A 157 26.09 -14.72 6.45
CA SER A 157 26.95 -15.10 7.58
C SER A 157 26.19 -15.80 8.72
N SER A 158 24.86 -15.90 8.67
CA SER A 158 24.04 -16.60 9.68
C SER A 158 23.27 -17.76 9.04
N SER A 159 24.01 -18.82 8.68
CA SER A 159 23.48 -20.11 8.25
C SER A 159 22.79 -20.86 9.41
N SER A 160 21.64 -20.36 9.89
CA SER A 160 20.83 -21.00 10.94
C SER A 160 19.35 -20.56 10.91
N THR A 161 18.66 -20.60 9.78
CA THR A 161 17.28 -20.08 9.75
C THR A 161 16.28 -20.87 8.92
N VAL A 162 16.62 -21.34 7.72
CA VAL A 162 15.63 -21.99 6.84
C VAL A 162 15.23 -23.38 7.34
N ALA A 163 16.20 -24.23 7.71
CA ALA A 163 15.93 -25.57 8.21
C ALA A 163 15.15 -25.56 9.55
N GLN A 164 15.51 -24.65 10.46
CA GLN A 164 14.82 -24.50 11.75
C GLN A 164 13.38 -24.01 11.59
N LEU A 165 13.13 -23.08 10.65
CA LEU A 165 11.78 -22.63 10.33
C LEU A 165 10.93 -23.76 9.73
N GLN A 166 11.53 -24.60 8.87
CA GLN A 166 10.83 -25.72 8.26
C GLN A 166 10.44 -26.79 9.29
N GLU A 167 11.34 -27.11 10.23
CA GLU A 167 11.06 -28.03 11.34
C GLU A 167 9.97 -27.49 12.27
N GLN A 168 10.02 -26.20 12.62
CA GLN A 168 9.00 -25.56 13.45
C GLN A 168 7.62 -25.55 12.79
N LEU A 169 7.55 -25.33 11.47
CA LEU A 169 6.29 -25.41 10.71
C LEU A 169 5.72 -26.83 10.72
N GLN A 170 6.57 -27.85 10.52
CA GLN A 170 6.13 -29.25 10.55
C GLN A 170 5.60 -29.65 11.92
N LEU A 171 6.28 -29.27 13.00
CA LEU A 171 5.82 -29.51 14.36
C LEU A 171 4.45 -28.86 14.63
N LYS A 172 4.28 -27.58 14.24
CA LYS A 172 2.99 -26.90 14.40
C LYS A 172 1.85 -27.53 13.59
N MET A 173 2.13 -28.01 12.37
CA MET A 173 1.11 -28.72 11.59
C MET A 173 0.69 -30.04 12.26
N SER A 174 1.65 -30.78 12.81
CA SER A 174 1.36 -32.04 13.52
C SER A 174 0.54 -31.80 14.78
N GLU A 175 0.90 -30.79 15.58
CA GLU A 175 0.17 -30.43 16.79
C GLU A 175 -1.26 -29.95 16.48
N GLN A 176 -1.43 -29.10 15.46
CA GLN A 176 -2.74 -28.62 15.04
C GLN A 176 -3.62 -29.78 14.52
N ALA A 177 -3.04 -30.73 13.78
CA ALA A 177 -3.77 -31.90 13.30
C ALA A 177 -4.26 -32.79 14.45
N GLU A 178 -3.47 -32.96 15.51
CA GLU A 178 -3.87 -33.73 16.69
C GLU A 178 -4.98 -33.01 17.48
N GLN A 179 -4.91 -31.69 17.63
CA GLN A 179 -5.95 -30.91 18.28
C GLN A 179 -7.28 -30.94 17.52
N ASN A 180 -7.23 -30.83 16.19
CA ASN A 180 -8.42 -30.93 15.34
C ASN A 180 -9.07 -32.31 15.47
N ALA A 181 -8.28 -33.40 15.45
CA ALA A 181 -8.80 -34.75 15.62
C ALA A 181 -9.51 -34.96 16.98
N LYS A 182 -9.01 -34.34 18.06
CA LYS A 182 -9.66 -34.38 19.39
C LYS A 182 -10.99 -33.62 19.39
N CYS A 183 -11.01 -32.43 18.79
CA CYS A 183 -12.23 -31.63 18.66
C CYS A 183 -13.30 -32.35 17.83
N ASP A 184 -12.91 -32.97 16.72
CA ASP A 184 -13.81 -33.73 15.85
C ASP A 184 -14.43 -34.93 16.57
N GLU A 185 -13.65 -35.61 17.41
CA GLU A 185 -14.12 -36.73 18.21
C GLU A 185 -15.12 -36.29 19.30
N GLU A 186 -14.86 -35.18 19.99
CA GLU A 186 -15.80 -34.61 20.97
C GLU A 186 -17.10 -34.14 20.29
N HIS A 187 -16.98 -33.54 19.11
CA HIS A 187 -18.14 -33.14 18.31
C HIS A 187 -18.97 -34.35 17.89
N ARG A 188 -18.31 -35.44 17.43
CA ARG A 188 -18.96 -36.70 17.06
C ARG A 188 -19.69 -37.33 18.24
N GLN A 189 -19.09 -37.33 19.43
CA GLN A 189 -19.73 -37.83 20.65
C GLN A 189 -20.94 -36.98 21.05
N SER A 190 -20.82 -35.66 20.96
CA SER A 190 -21.91 -34.73 21.23
C SER A 190 -23.07 -34.92 20.25
N GLN A 191 -22.78 -35.06 18.95
CA GLN A 191 -23.80 -35.37 17.95
C GLN A 191 -24.50 -36.71 18.22
N SER A 192 -23.76 -37.75 18.60
CA SER A 192 -24.34 -39.05 18.98
C SER A 192 -25.28 -38.92 20.19
N ARG A 193 -24.89 -38.13 21.19
CA ARG A 193 -25.72 -37.85 22.36
C ARG A 193 -26.99 -37.08 21.98
N ILE A 194 -26.89 -36.08 21.10
CA ILE A 194 -28.04 -35.33 20.58
C ILE A 194 -28.99 -36.28 19.84
N ALA A 195 -28.49 -37.09 18.91
CA ALA A 195 -29.29 -38.06 18.17
C ALA A 195 -30.01 -39.07 19.10
N SER A 196 -29.35 -39.50 20.18
CA SER A 196 -30.00 -40.35 21.19
C SER A 196 -31.13 -39.63 21.93
N LEU A 197 -30.94 -38.34 22.26
CA LEU A 197 -31.97 -37.55 22.92
C LEU A 197 -33.14 -37.26 21.97
N GLU A 198 -32.86 -36.95 20.69
CA GLU A 198 -33.88 -36.80 19.65
C GLU A 198 -34.76 -38.05 19.53
N LYS A 199 -34.14 -39.24 19.54
CA LYS A 199 -34.89 -40.50 19.50
C LYS A 199 -35.78 -40.71 20.74
N LEU A 200 -35.32 -40.30 21.92
CA LEU A 200 -36.12 -40.36 23.15
C LEU A 200 -37.30 -39.39 23.10
N VAL A 201 -37.05 -38.15 22.65
CA VAL A 201 -38.10 -37.13 22.46
C VAL A 201 -39.15 -37.63 21.47
N LEU A 202 -38.73 -38.25 20.36
CA LEU A 202 -39.62 -38.83 19.36
C LEU A 202 -40.52 -39.93 19.97
N PHE A 203 -39.94 -40.82 20.78
CA PHE A 203 -40.69 -41.88 21.46
C PHE A 203 -41.69 -41.32 22.48
N MET A 204 -41.30 -40.31 23.26
CA MET A 204 -42.19 -39.69 24.26
C MET A 204 -43.33 -38.92 23.60
N LYS A 205 -43.05 -38.21 22.50
CA LYS A 205 -44.05 -37.50 21.67
C LYS A 205 -45.11 -38.44 21.10
N GLU A 206 -44.74 -39.68 20.75
CA GLU A 206 -45.70 -40.70 20.28
C GLU A 206 -46.66 -41.17 21.39
N LYS A 207 -46.21 -41.15 22.65
CA LYS A 207 -46.94 -41.71 23.80
C LYS A 207 -47.73 -40.66 24.59
N ASP A 208 -47.41 -39.38 24.45
CA ASP A 208 -48.00 -38.27 25.20
C ASP A 208 -48.41 -37.10 24.27
N PRO A 209 -49.71 -36.99 23.94
CA PRO A 209 -50.24 -35.91 23.11
C PRO A 209 -50.12 -34.51 23.72
N GLU A 210 -50.05 -34.41 25.05
CA GLU A 210 -49.95 -33.12 25.76
C GLU A 210 -48.51 -32.58 25.66
N LEU A 211 -47.52 -33.48 25.74
CA LEU A 211 -46.11 -33.19 25.48
C LEU A 211 -45.84 -32.83 24.01
N ASP A 212 -46.54 -33.45 23.06
CA ASP A 212 -46.44 -33.12 21.63
C ASP A 212 -46.89 -31.69 21.32
N ALA A 213 -48.04 -31.30 21.89
CA ALA A 213 -48.56 -29.95 21.77
C ALA A 213 -47.61 -28.90 22.40
N TYR A 214 -46.99 -29.23 23.54
CA TYR A 214 -46.01 -28.37 24.21
C TYR A 214 -44.73 -28.17 23.40
N LEU A 215 -44.11 -29.24 22.87
CA LEU A 215 -42.89 -29.12 22.06
C LEU A 215 -43.13 -28.44 20.69
N SER A 216 -44.37 -28.43 20.22
CA SER A 216 -44.76 -27.79 18.96
C SER A 216 -45.16 -26.31 19.11
N SER A 217 -45.29 -25.78 20.34
CA SER A 217 -45.80 -24.42 20.60
C SER A 217 -44.73 -23.33 20.77
N ASP A 218 -43.45 -23.67 20.84
CA ASP A 218 -42.37 -22.67 20.89
C ASP A 218 -41.91 -22.22 19.49
N SER A 219 -42.74 -21.38 18.88
CA SER A 219 -42.31 -20.36 17.92
C SER A 219 -43.25 -19.16 18.01
N THR A 220 -43.16 -18.39 19.10
CA THR A 220 -43.73 -17.04 19.12
C THR A 220 -42.70 -16.04 19.61
N ASP A 221 -42.33 -15.19 18.65
CA ASP A 221 -41.56 -13.97 18.73
C ASP A 221 -42.05 -13.06 19.87
N VAL A 222 -41.12 -12.51 20.65
CA VAL A 222 -41.43 -11.54 21.72
C VAL A 222 -41.58 -10.16 21.07
N GLU A 223 -42.82 -9.68 20.93
CA GLU A 223 -43.11 -8.33 20.44
C GLU A 223 -42.63 -7.24 21.42
N PRO A 224 -41.93 -6.19 20.95
CA PRO A 224 -41.46 -5.09 21.79
C PRO A 224 -42.55 -4.03 22.00
N VAL A 225 -42.78 -3.71 23.28
CA VAL A 225 -43.69 -2.67 23.78
C VAL A 225 -43.36 -1.29 23.21
N THR A 226 -44.35 -0.70 22.53
CA THR A 226 -44.49 0.71 22.11
C THR A 226 -44.45 1.73 23.25
N LEU A 227 -43.92 2.95 22.99
CA LEU A 227 -44.49 4.30 23.30
C LEU A 227 -43.43 5.44 23.09
N PRO A 228 -43.81 6.73 22.90
CA PRO A 228 -44.08 7.32 21.59
C PRO A 228 -43.18 8.53 21.23
N THR A 229 -43.11 8.83 19.93
CA THR A 229 -42.51 10.04 19.33
C THR A 229 -43.42 11.26 19.52
N THR A 230 -42.86 12.39 19.96
CA THR A 230 -43.49 13.72 19.83
C THR A 230 -42.74 14.54 18.77
N THR A 231 -43.44 14.78 17.67
CA THR A 231 -43.16 15.76 16.61
C THR A 231 -43.26 17.19 17.16
N HIS A 232 -42.51 18.18 16.63
CA HIS A 232 -43.07 19.47 16.21
C HIS A 232 -42.06 20.37 15.45
N HIS A 233 -42.48 20.70 14.23
CA HIS A 233 -42.39 21.96 13.47
C HIS A 233 -41.05 22.62 13.12
N THR A 234 -40.72 22.43 11.84
CA THR A 234 -40.16 23.38 10.89
C THR A 234 -40.82 24.77 10.93
N SER A 235 -40.00 25.82 10.90
CA SER A 235 -40.36 27.08 10.22
C SER A 235 -39.16 27.59 9.44
N ASN A 236 -39.40 27.74 8.14
CA ASN A 236 -38.47 28.12 7.10
C ASN A 236 -38.73 29.59 6.76
N ARG A 237 -37.71 30.45 6.74
CA ARG A 237 -37.77 31.71 5.99
C ARG A 237 -36.50 31.90 5.17
N HIS A 238 -36.75 31.89 3.86
CA HIS A 238 -35.86 32.19 2.76
C HIS A 238 -35.38 33.64 2.79
N SER A 239 -34.10 33.86 2.53
CA SER A 239 -33.59 35.00 1.77
C SER A 239 -32.31 34.55 1.07
N GLN A 240 -32.36 34.46 -0.26
CA GLN A 240 -31.23 34.05 -1.09
C GLN A 240 -30.19 35.18 -1.26
N PRO A 241 -28.89 34.84 -1.46
CA PRO A 241 -27.79 35.79 -1.49
C PRO A 241 -27.31 36.15 -2.91
N THR A 242 -26.70 37.31 -3.06
CA THR A 242 -25.94 37.70 -4.26
C THR A 242 -24.53 37.10 -4.24
N ASN A 243 -24.20 36.39 -5.34
CA ASN A 243 -22.95 35.70 -5.66
C ASN A 243 -21.70 36.62 -5.60
N HIS A 244 -20.53 36.16 -5.10
CA HIS A 244 -19.42 35.83 -6.02
C HIS A 244 -18.25 34.98 -5.46
N HIS A 245 -18.38 34.24 -4.36
CA HIS A 245 -17.25 33.45 -3.79
C HIS A 245 -17.49 31.93 -3.62
N ARG A 246 -18.57 31.38 -4.21
CA ARG A 246 -19.02 30.00 -3.95
C ARG A 246 -18.50 28.92 -4.92
N SER A 247 -17.70 29.26 -5.93
CA SER A 247 -17.41 28.32 -7.02
C SER A 247 -16.40 27.21 -6.68
N ARG A 248 -15.39 27.48 -5.83
CA ARG A 248 -14.32 26.49 -5.54
C ARG A 248 -14.68 25.49 -4.44
N HIS A 249 -15.50 25.90 -3.48
CA HIS A 249 -15.88 25.05 -2.35
C HIS A 249 -16.98 24.05 -2.71
N GLN A 250 -17.87 24.41 -3.64
CA GLN A 250 -18.98 23.55 -4.09
C GLN A 250 -18.49 22.40 -4.97
N ARG A 251 -17.47 22.63 -5.82
CA ARG A 251 -16.77 21.55 -6.56
C ARG A 251 -16.07 20.53 -5.65
N ARG A 252 -15.53 20.96 -4.51
CA ARG A 252 -14.88 20.05 -3.54
C ARG A 252 -15.87 19.22 -2.72
N GLN A 253 -17.08 19.73 -2.46
CA GLN A 253 -18.14 18.98 -1.78
C GLN A 253 -18.73 17.89 -2.70
N GLN A 254 -18.89 18.18 -4.01
CA GLN A 254 -19.46 17.22 -4.96
C GLN A 254 -18.57 15.98 -5.17
N ILE A 255 -17.25 16.14 -5.12
CA ILE A 255 -16.29 15.02 -5.21
C ILE A 255 -16.35 14.14 -3.94
N ARG A 256 -16.62 14.72 -2.76
CA ARG A 256 -16.71 13.98 -1.49
C ARG A 256 -18.01 13.17 -1.35
N HIS A 257 -19.13 13.65 -1.90
CA HIS A 257 -20.39 12.91 -1.87
C HIS A 257 -20.38 11.69 -2.83
N HIS A 258 -19.63 11.74 -3.93
CA HIS A 258 -19.55 10.58 -4.83
C HIS A 258 -18.71 9.44 -4.23
N THR A 259 -17.69 9.76 -3.43
CA THR A 259 -16.86 8.77 -2.72
C THR A 259 -17.51 8.15 -1.48
N LEU A 260 -18.55 8.78 -0.92
CA LEU A 260 -19.28 8.22 0.23
C LEU A 260 -20.50 7.38 -0.19
N SER A 261 -21.04 7.57 -1.41
CA SER A 261 -22.11 6.71 -1.93
C SER A 261 -21.62 5.34 -2.42
N LEU A 262 -20.33 5.17 -2.74
CA LEU A 262 -19.76 3.89 -3.17
C LEU A 262 -19.31 3.00 -2.00
N TYR A 263 -19.25 3.54 -0.78
CA TYR A 263 -18.87 2.78 0.43
C TYR A 263 -20.07 2.17 1.18
N PHE A 264 -21.31 2.43 0.75
CA PHE A 264 -22.53 1.90 1.39
C PHE A 264 -23.30 0.86 0.54
N SER A 265 -22.75 0.45 -0.62
CA SER A 265 -23.36 -0.60 -1.47
C SER A 265 -22.62 -1.94 -1.48
N TYR A 266 -21.69 -2.15 -0.54
CA TYR A 266 -20.97 -3.43 -0.38
C TYR A 266 -21.13 -4.09 1.00
N PHE A 267 -22.13 -3.64 1.77
CA PHE A 267 -22.56 -4.31 3.01
C PHE A 267 -24.09 -4.30 3.10
N VAL A 268 -24.73 -5.02 2.18
CA VAL A 268 -25.94 -5.85 2.39
C VAL A 268 -25.77 -7.08 1.51
#